data_AF-A0A286AC25-F1
#
_entry.id   AF-A0A286AC25-F1
#
_cell.length_a   1.000
_cell.length_b   1.000
_cell.length_c   1.000
_cell.angle_alpha   90.00
_cell.angle_beta   90.00
_cell.angle_gamma   90.00
#
_symmetry.space_group_name_H-M   'P 1'
#
loop_
_entity.id
_entity.type
_entity.pdbx_description
1 polymer ?
#
loop_
_entity_poly.entity_id
_entity_poly.type
_entity_poly.pdbx_seq_one_letter_code
_entity_poly.pdbx_strand_id
1 'polypeptide(L)'
;MTIGYFNLAILTSVATLFFCVSTVKAQPEECVDLTAPVTLIESNGLVCLQKIIVSDSFGDQLYKASLQWLGADNPNRFLLLNAEFDDVSETHSPTFSFLTGVLTLPKVDFPKRYGTERYTVSLTWVTDADDATVDAVSVFELNSVALYNNPDYVPNVTWKPYGMLFPEERRAADLLIRSIPYAQLTDAIYDFDNVVVGAWELIKSIGTNSGMDAGVYKNRDTGELALVFRGTETCDFPCSFKELEDTARDAIADLAIGTGTVSDQFKDAFRFAQDVIILHPDEKITVAGHSLGGGLAQAIGAALGLETFAFNSSPVPDHFFDTYPKSVTNEQLQELIYVIADVHDPVSNTDETGKIYLDSHHVTPLIQFNFELREILPTRNVDLEDLRFGRHSIARLTDNATSLMTIYQEGW
;
A
#
# COMPACT_ATOMS: atom_id res chain seq x y z
N MET A 1 66.61 -9.03 14.26
CA MET A 1 65.92 -7.89 14.90
C MET A 1 65.65 -6.87 13.80
N THR A 2 64.67 -7.15 12.94
CA THR A 2 64.40 -6.38 11.70
C THR A 2 63.01 -6.78 11.17
N ILE A 3 61.99 -6.77 12.04
CA ILE A 3 60.58 -7.10 11.70
C ILE A 3 59.67 -5.95 12.20
N GLY A 4 60.14 -4.70 12.12
CA GLY A 4 59.47 -3.55 12.76
C GLY A 4 59.01 -2.43 11.83
N TYR A 5 59.51 -2.35 10.60
CA TYR A 5 59.33 -1.15 9.77
C TYR A 5 58.46 -1.34 8.52
N PHE A 6 58.20 -2.58 8.09
CA PHE A 6 57.41 -2.84 6.87
C PHE A 6 55.88 -2.78 7.11
N ASN A 7 55.42 -3.15 8.31
CA ASN A 7 53.99 -3.10 8.66
C ASN A 7 53.50 -1.70 9.05
N LEU A 8 54.40 -0.81 9.50
CA LEU A 8 54.02 0.56 9.88
C LEU A 8 53.78 1.44 8.64
N ALA A 9 54.53 1.22 7.56
CA ALA A 9 54.36 1.96 6.30
C ALA A 9 53.04 1.61 5.57
N ILE A 10 52.57 0.36 5.68
CA ILE A 10 51.28 -0.06 5.13
C ILE A 10 50.14 0.49 6.00
N LEU A 11 50.26 0.50 7.33
CA LEU A 11 49.25 1.09 8.21
C LEU A 11 49.14 2.61 8.07
N THR A 12 50.27 3.33 7.96
CA THR A 12 50.22 4.78 7.70
C THR A 12 49.70 5.07 6.30
N SER A 13 49.97 4.22 5.31
CA SER A 13 49.47 4.36 3.93
C SER A 13 47.96 4.09 3.79
N VAL A 14 47.37 3.20 4.59
CA VAL A 14 45.92 2.92 4.53
C VAL A 14 45.12 4.02 5.24
N ALA A 15 45.61 4.53 6.38
CA ALA A 15 45.05 5.72 7.01
C ALA A 15 45.20 6.96 6.10
N THR A 16 46.33 7.10 5.38
CA THR A 16 46.47 8.18 4.38
C THR A 16 45.72 7.93 3.07
N LEU A 17 45.25 6.73 2.77
CA LEU A 17 44.44 6.51 1.57
C LEU A 17 43.10 7.25 1.66
N PHE A 18 42.49 7.32 2.85
CA PHE A 18 41.34 8.22 3.08
C PHE A 18 41.74 9.71 3.10
N PHE A 19 42.98 10.06 3.47
CA PHE A 19 43.48 11.45 3.37
C PHE A 19 43.91 11.85 1.94
N CYS A 20 44.02 10.91 1.00
CA CYS A 20 44.41 11.17 -0.38
C CYS A 20 43.29 10.94 -1.41
N VAL A 21 42.08 10.48 -1.00
CA VAL A 21 40.89 10.63 -1.84
C VAL A 21 40.50 12.10 -1.85
N SER A 22 41.12 12.83 -2.77
CA SER A 22 40.83 14.22 -3.10
C SER A 22 39.50 14.32 -3.84
N THR A 23 38.42 13.87 -3.22
CA THR A 23 37.07 14.31 -3.52
C THR A 23 36.30 14.37 -2.21
N VAL A 24 36.56 15.41 -1.41
CA VAL A 24 35.53 15.98 -0.52
C VAL A 24 34.44 16.54 -1.43
N LYS A 25 33.67 15.64 -2.06
CA LYS A 25 32.44 15.98 -2.75
C LYS A 25 31.37 15.95 -1.67
N ALA A 26 30.67 17.07 -1.53
CA ALA A 26 29.52 17.16 -0.64
C ALA A 26 28.55 16.00 -0.91
N GLN A 27 27.79 15.61 0.11
CA GLN A 27 26.69 14.67 -0.02
C GLN A 27 25.80 15.02 -1.23
N PRO A 28 25.36 14.03 -2.03
CA PRO A 28 24.31 14.27 -3.02
C PRO A 28 23.11 14.96 -2.36
N GLU A 29 22.48 15.88 -3.08
CA GLU A 29 21.36 16.69 -2.56
C GLU A 29 20.22 15.80 -2.08
N GLU A 30 19.98 14.68 -2.76
CA GLU A 30 18.96 13.69 -2.43
C GLU A 30 19.18 13.01 -1.07
N CYS A 31 20.41 13.05 -0.54
CA CYS A 31 20.73 12.45 0.75
C CYS A 31 20.65 13.44 1.93
N VAL A 32 20.52 14.75 1.68
CA VAL A 32 20.66 15.80 2.71
C VAL A 32 19.51 15.79 3.71
N ASP A 33 18.28 15.57 3.24
CA ASP A 33 17.07 15.63 4.07
C ASP A 33 16.70 14.29 4.71
N LEU A 34 17.48 13.24 4.45
CA LEU A 34 17.24 11.91 5.01
C LEU A 34 17.74 11.83 6.44
N THR A 35 16.96 11.22 7.32
CA THR A 35 17.29 11.08 8.76
C THR A 35 17.65 9.65 9.16
N ALA A 36 17.24 8.67 8.36
CA ALA A 36 17.57 7.27 8.55
C ALA A 36 19.07 7.04 8.30
N PRO A 37 19.73 6.16 9.07
CA PRO A 37 21.17 5.89 8.89
C PRO A 37 21.51 5.33 7.51
N VAL A 38 20.60 4.57 6.90
CA VAL A 38 20.77 4.06 5.55
C VAL A 38 19.45 4.13 4.79
N THR A 39 19.49 4.71 3.59
CA THR A 39 18.36 4.71 2.67
C THR A 39 18.84 4.37 1.25
N LEU A 40 18.16 3.42 0.61
CA LEU A 40 18.34 3.12 -0.82
C LEU A 40 17.25 3.83 -1.62
N ILE A 41 17.66 4.67 -2.58
CA ILE A 41 16.77 5.35 -3.52
C ILE A 41 16.72 4.53 -4.81
N GLU A 42 15.60 3.87 -5.06
CA GLU A 42 15.45 2.94 -6.19
C GLU A 42 15.64 3.60 -7.55
N SER A 43 15.13 4.83 -7.72
CA SER A 43 15.04 5.51 -9.02
C SER A 43 16.40 5.76 -9.67
N ASN A 44 17.46 5.91 -8.87
CA ASN A 44 18.82 6.17 -9.33
C ASN A 44 19.86 5.20 -8.74
N GLY A 45 19.45 4.25 -7.89
CA GLY A 45 20.36 3.28 -7.26
C GLY A 45 21.33 3.90 -6.25
N LEU A 46 21.00 5.08 -5.70
CA LEU A 46 21.81 5.78 -4.71
C LEU A 46 21.56 5.22 -3.31
N VAL A 47 22.62 4.89 -2.59
CA VAL A 47 22.59 4.51 -1.18
C VAL A 47 23.15 5.67 -0.36
N CYS A 48 22.28 6.32 0.42
CA CYS A 48 22.67 7.35 1.36
C CYS A 48 23.02 6.70 2.70
N LEU A 49 24.22 6.97 3.21
CA LEU A 49 24.73 6.43 4.47
C LEU A 49 25.05 7.59 5.42
N GLN A 50 24.63 7.48 6.67
CA GLN A 50 24.89 8.44 7.72
C GLN A 50 25.15 7.71 9.03
N LYS A 51 25.74 8.39 10.01
CA LYS A 51 25.99 7.85 11.36
C LYS A 51 26.83 6.56 11.31
N ILE A 52 27.72 6.44 10.33
CA ILE A 52 28.56 5.25 10.12
C ILE A 52 29.66 5.25 11.17
N ILE A 53 29.77 4.17 11.93
CA ILE A 53 30.90 3.95 12.84
C ILE A 53 32.00 3.24 12.06
N VAL A 54 33.11 3.94 11.84
CA VAL A 54 34.30 3.41 11.20
C VAL A 54 35.33 3.09 12.27
N SER A 55 35.62 1.81 12.47
CA SER A 55 36.61 1.34 13.44
C SER A 55 37.96 1.10 12.77
N ASP A 56 39.00 1.79 13.27
CA ASP A 56 40.39 1.60 12.86
C ASP A 56 41.31 1.28 14.06
N SER A 57 42.63 1.23 13.83
CA SER A 57 43.62 0.97 14.89
C SER A 57 43.76 2.10 15.92
N PHE A 58 43.17 3.26 15.68
CA PHE A 58 43.24 4.48 16.48
C PHE A 58 41.93 4.78 17.21
N GLY A 59 40.82 4.13 16.86
CA GLY A 59 39.54 4.19 17.55
C GLY A 59 38.36 4.18 16.59
N ASP A 60 37.19 4.54 17.12
CA ASP A 60 35.97 4.70 16.33
C ASP A 60 35.83 6.16 15.88
N GLN A 61 35.52 6.36 14.60
CA GLN A 61 35.20 7.66 14.00
C GLN A 61 33.85 7.59 13.30
N LEU A 62 33.15 8.72 13.24
CA LEU A 62 31.83 8.80 12.63
C LEU A 62 31.90 9.42 11.24
N TYR A 63 31.19 8.82 10.29
CA TYR A 63 31.15 9.25 8.91
C TYR A 63 29.74 9.22 8.33
N LYS A 64 29.53 10.04 7.31
CA LYS A 64 28.44 9.91 6.33
C LYS A 64 29.04 9.74 4.95
N ALA A 65 28.34 9.01 4.10
CA ALA A 65 28.84 8.59 2.80
C ALA A 65 27.68 8.36 1.82
N SER A 66 28.02 8.15 0.56
CA SER A 66 27.06 7.70 -0.44
C SER A 66 27.68 6.66 -1.36
N LEU A 67 26.90 5.64 -1.70
CA LEU A 67 27.27 4.60 -2.65
C LEU A 67 26.36 4.63 -3.87
N GLN A 68 26.91 4.39 -5.05
CA GLN A 68 26.17 4.28 -6.30
C GLN A 68 26.11 2.83 -6.76
N TRP A 69 24.92 2.27 -6.91
CA TRP A 69 24.74 0.97 -7.56
C TRP A 69 25.23 1.03 -9.01
N LEU A 70 26.05 0.07 -9.42
CA LEU A 70 26.66 0.03 -10.76
C LEU A 70 25.76 -0.54 -11.86
N GLY A 71 24.49 -0.82 -11.54
CA GLY A 71 23.48 -1.24 -12.51
C GLY A 71 23.46 -2.74 -12.78
N ALA A 72 22.58 -3.15 -13.69
CA ALA A 72 22.28 -4.56 -13.95
C ALA A 72 23.47 -5.38 -14.48
N ASP A 73 24.45 -4.73 -15.13
CA ASP A 73 25.67 -5.40 -15.61
C ASP A 73 26.63 -5.74 -14.46
N ASN A 74 26.52 -5.02 -13.34
CA ASN A 74 27.32 -5.23 -12.13
C ASN A 74 26.40 -5.20 -10.89
N PRO A 75 25.44 -6.14 -10.79
CA PRO A 75 24.29 -6.01 -9.90
C PRO A 75 24.68 -6.07 -8.42
N ASN A 76 25.85 -6.62 -8.10
CA ASN A 76 26.35 -6.76 -6.74
C ASN A 76 27.34 -5.64 -6.35
N ARG A 77 27.63 -4.67 -7.22
CA ARG A 77 28.70 -3.69 -6.97
C ARG A 77 28.16 -2.28 -6.76
N PHE A 78 28.76 -1.61 -5.79
CA PHE A 78 28.43 -0.26 -5.36
C PHE A 78 29.71 0.57 -5.30
N LEU A 79 29.69 1.74 -5.94
CA LEU A 79 30.82 2.66 -5.97
C LEU A 79 30.68 3.70 -4.85
N LEU A 80 31.71 3.88 -4.01
CA LEU A 80 31.76 5.01 -3.08
C LEU A 80 31.89 6.33 -3.85
N LEU A 81 30.90 7.21 -3.69
CA LEU A 81 30.90 8.54 -4.32
C LEU A 81 31.57 9.59 -3.42
N ASN A 82 31.34 9.51 -2.12
CA ASN A 82 31.95 10.37 -1.11
C ASN A 82 31.95 9.73 0.27
N ALA A 83 32.74 10.31 1.16
CA ALA A 83 32.73 10.07 2.58
C ALA A 83 33.20 11.35 3.29
N GLU A 84 32.52 11.73 4.36
CA GLU A 84 32.83 12.92 5.17
C GLU A 84 32.52 12.64 6.65
N PHE A 85 33.09 13.43 7.55
CA PHE A 85 32.86 13.27 8.99
C PHE A 85 31.39 13.51 9.35
N ASP A 86 30.93 12.77 10.34
CA ASP A 86 29.63 12.91 10.99
C ASP A 86 29.82 13.13 12.49
N ASP A 87 28.79 13.65 13.15
CA ASP A 87 28.82 14.06 14.56
C ASP A 87 27.93 13.18 15.46
N VAL A 88 27.14 12.28 14.87
CA VAL A 88 26.08 11.54 15.59
C VAL A 88 26.15 10.03 15.30
N SER A 89 25.85 9.22 16.32
CA SER A 89 25.61 7.78 16.21
C SER A 89 24.28 7.41 16.85
N GLU A 90 23.67 6.30 16.42
CA GLU A 90 22.47 5.72 17.01
C GLU A 90 22.51 4.18 17.14
N THR A 91 21.49 3.59 17.75
CA THR A 91 21.39 2.14 18.06
C THR A 91 21.54 1.21 16.85
N HIS A 92 21.24 1.67 15.64
CA HIS A 92 21.36 0.92 14.38
C HIS A 92 22.32 1.59 13.39
N SER A 93 23.37 2.22 13.92
CA SER A 93 24.43 2.80 13.10
C SER A 93 25.09 1.75 12.19
N PRO A 94 25.31 2.06 10.91
CA PRO A 94 26.18 1.28 10.05
C PRO A 94 27.57 1.16 10.66
N THR A 95 28.25 0.03 10.43
CA THR A 95 29.61 -0.16 10.92
C THR A 95 30.54 -0.59 9.80
N PHE A 96 31.72 0.01 9.72
CA PHE A 96 32.77 -0.40 8.78
C PHE A 96 34.05 -0.71 9.54
N SER A 97 34.71 -1.81 9.19
CA SER A 97 36.00 -2.19 9.74
C SER A 97 37.05 -2.30 8.65
N PHE A 98 38.13 -1.53 8.76
CA PHE A 98 39.28 -1.65 7.86
C PHE A 98 40.02 -2.98 8.00
N LEU A 99 39.91 -3.65 9.14
CA LEU A 99 40.57 -4.93 9.38
C LEU A 99 39.91 -6.06 8.60
N THR A 100 38.58 -6.04 8.49
CA THR A 100 37.81 -7.07 7.80
C THR A 100 37.38 -6.64 6.39
N GLY A 101 37.41 -5.34 6.09
CA GLY A 101 36.85 -4.76 4.88
C GLY A 101 35.32 -4.87 4.82
N VAL A 102 34.63 -5.12 5.93
CA VAL A 102 33.17 -5.33 5.94
C VAL A 102 32.45 -4.06 6.37
N LEU A 103 31.48 -3.63 5.55
CA LEU A 103 30.48 -2.63 5.88
C LEU A 103 29.16 -3.34 6.21
N THR A 104 28.72 -3.22 7.47
CA THR A 104 27.47 -3.79 7.98
C THR A 104 26.42 -2.70 8.06
N LEU A 105 25.28 -2.94 7.42
CA LEU A 105 24.13 -2.06 7.39
C LEU A 105 22.99 -2.77 8.14
N PRO A 106 22.84 -2.54 9.45
CA PRO A 106 21.90 -3.31 10.25
C PRO A 106 20.44 -3.06 9.85
N LYS A 107 20.13 -1.84 9.38
CA LYS A 107 18.80 -1.43 8.92
C LYS A 107 18.94 -0.48 7.72
N VAL A 108 18.54 -0.98 6.55
CA VAL A 108 18.47 -0.25 5.29
C VAL A 108 17.02 0.03 4.97
N ASP A 109 16.64 1.31 4.95
CA ASP A 109 15.30 1.72 4.52
C ASP A 109 15.25 1.75 2.98
N PHE A 110 14.26 1.08 2.42
CA PHE A 110 14.00 1.03 0.98
C PHE A 110 12.57 1.50 0.70
N PRO A 111 12.37 2.83 0.58
CA PRO A 111 11.05 3.41 0.35
C PRO A 111 10.46 2.95 -0.99
N LYS A 112 9.24 2.42 -0.95
CA LYS A 112 8.40 2.07 -2.10
C LYS A 112 7.21 3.02 -2.18
N ARG A 113 6.41 2.87 -3.24
CA ARG A 113 5.23 3.70 -3.49
C ARG A 113 4.22 3.70 -2.33
N TYR A 114 4.00 2.55 -1.70
CA TYR A 114 2.95 2.36 -0.68
C TYR A 114 3.49 2.03 0.72
N GLY A 115 4.80 1.87 0.86
CA GLY A 115 5.41 1.63 2.16
C GLY A 115 6.93 1.51 2.07
N THR A 116 7.60 1.34 3.20
CA THR A 116 9.05 1.22 3.27
C THR A 116 9.45 -0.22 3.60
N GLU A 117 10.22 -0.84 2.71
CA GLU A 117 10.84 -2.15 2.97
C GLU A 117 12.13 -1.95 3.77
N ARG A 118 12.53 -2.94 4.57
CA ARG A 118 13.75 -2.86 5.38
C ARG A 118 14.58 -4.11 5.28
N TYR A 119 15.89 -3.92 5.18
CA TYR A 119 16.86 -5.01 5.03
C TYR A 119 18.04 -4.85 5.98
N THR A 120 18.62 -5.98 6.36
CA THR A 120 19.97 -6.04 6.91
C THR A 120 20.91 -6.44 5.77
N VAL A 121 21.95 -5.63 5.54
CA VAL A 121 22.86 -5.80 4.39
C VAL A 121 24.31 -5.85 4.88
N SER A 122 25.11 -6.69 4.25
CA SER A 122 26.56 -6.69 4.41
C SER A 122 27.22 -6.49 3.06
N LEU A 123 28.21 -5.60 3.03
CA LEU A 123 29.03 -5.27 1.88
C LEU A 123 30.50 -5.56 2.21
N THR A 124 31.25 -6.03 1.23
CA THR A 124 32.69 -6.25 1.32
C THR A 124 33.42 -5.24 0.44
N TRP A 125 34.37 -4.53 1.01
CA TRP A 125 35.21 -3.60 0.29
C TRP A 125 36.16 -4.38 -0.63
N VAL A 126 36.15 -4.04 -1.92
CA VAL A 126 36.97 -4.67 -2.94
C VAL A 126 38.25 -3.85 -3.10
N THR A 127 39.37 -4.41 -2.71
CA THR A 127 40.69 -3.85 -3.00
C THR A 127 41.27 -4.63 -4.19
N ASP A 128 41.00 -4.18 -5.42
CA ASP A 128 41.63 -4.81 -6.59
C ASP A 128 43.15 -4.60 -6.48
N ALA A 129 43.86 -5.66 -6.08
CA ALA A 129 45.29 -5.59 -5.76
C ALA A 129 46.20 -5.72 -6.99
N ASP A 130 45.65 -5.94 -8.19
CA ASP A 130 46.41 -6.34 -9.38
C ASP A 130 46.49 -5.31 -10.51
N ASP A 131 45.82 -4.16 -10.40
CA ASP A 131 45.89 -3.12 -11.44
C ASP A 131 46.46 -1.81 -10.92
N ALA A 132 47.79 -1.69 -11.01
CA ALA A 132 48.56 -0.51 -10.60
C ALA A 132 48.29 0.77 -11.44
N THR A 133 47.20 0.79 -12.22
CA THR A 133 46.85 1.88 -13.15
C THR A 133 45.44 2.43 -12.99
N VAL A 134 44.61 1.87 -12.11
CA VAL A 134 43.27 2.38 -11.84
C VAL A 134 43.30 3.13 -10.51
N ASP A 135 42.96 4.43 -10.52
CA ASP A 135 42.70 5.20 -9.30
C ASP A 135 41.88 4.32 -8.35
N ALA A 136 42.29 4.20 -7.08
CA ALA A 136 41.68 3.30 -6.10
C ALA A 136 40.18 3.57 -5.97
N VAL A 137 39.39 2.91 -6.82
CA VAL A 137 37.94 3.03 -6.83
C VAL A 137 37.47 2.23 -5.63
N SER A 138 37.02 2.91 -4.59
CA SER A 138 36.46 2.27 -3.39
C SER A 138 35.13 1.60 -3.74
N VAL A 139 35.20 0.40 -4.32
CA VAL A 139 34.05 -0.43 -4.68
C VAL A 139 33.69 -1.33 -3.52
N PHE A 140 32.40 -1.46 -3.26
CA PHE A 140 31.81 -2.40 -2.32
C PHE A 140 31.02 -3.46 -3.07
N GLU A 141 31.22 -4.72 -2.73
CA GLU A 141 30.50 -5.86 -3.30
C GLU A 141 29.51 -6.45 -2.29
N LEU A 142 28.31 -6.78 -2.76
CA LEU A 142 27.22 -7.33 -1.96
C LEU A 142 27.58 -8.72 -1.44
N ASN A 143 27.68 -8.84 -0.11
CA ASN A 143 28.00 -10.08 0.57
C ASN A 143 26.74 -10.80 1.03
N SER A 144 25.81 -10.07 1.67
CA SER A 144 24.53 -10.65 2.10
C SER A 144 23.42 -9.61 2.18
N VAL A 145 22.18 -10.08 1.97
CA VAL A 145 20.94 -9.33 2.18
C VAL A 145 19.97 -10.24 2.92
N ALA A 146 19.39 -9.74 3.99
CA ALA A 146 18.32 -10.40 4.72
C ALA A 146 17.20 -9.40 4.98
N LEU A 147 15.96 -9.88 5.06
CA LEU A 147 14.84 -9.06 5.50
C LEU A 147 15.09 -8.59 6.94
N TYR A 148 14.91 -7.30 7.20
CA TYR A 148 14.96 -6.78 8.57
C TYR A 148 13.71 -7.24 9.32
N ASN A 149 13.91 -7.99 10.40
CA ASN A 149 12.83 -8.40 11.28
C ASN A 149 12.70 -7.37 12.40
N ASN A 150 11.58 -6.65 12.45
CA ASN A 150 11.36 -5.62 13.45
C ASN A 150 11.16 -6.26 14.84
N PRO A 151 12.06 -6.05 15.82
CA PRO A 151 11.92 -6.64 17.15
C PRO A 151 10.72 -6.10 17.93
N ASP A 152 10.21 -4.92 17.55
CA ASP A 152 9.08 -4.26 18.21
C ASP A 152 7.71 -4.73 17.65
N TYR A 153 7.72 -5.58 16.62
CA TYR A 153 6.48 -6.15 16.08
C TYR A 153 5.86 -7.13 17.10
N VAL A 154 4.65 -6.80 17.52
CA VAL A 154 3.81 -7.62 18.38
C VAL A 154 2.55 -8.02 17.61
N PRO A 155 2.36 -9.33 17.31
CA PRO A 155 1.13 -9.82 16.67
C PRO A 155 -0.11 -9.41 17.46
N ASN A 156 -1.19 -9.09 16.74
CA ASN A 156 -2.49 -8.67 17.30
C ASN A 156 -2.48 -7.33 18.07
N VAL A 157 -1.35 -6.62 18.07
CA VAL A 157 -1.16 -5.35 18.81
C VAL A 157 -0.55 -4.28 17.92
N THR A 158 0.33 -4.65 17.00
CA THR A 158 0.96 -3.75 16.01
C THR A 158 0.70 -4.26 14.60
N TRP A 159 0.69 -3.37 13.61
CA TRP A 159 0.63 -3.82 12.22
C TRP A 159 1.92 -4.54 11.88
N LYS A 160 1.81 -5.63 11.13
CA LYS A 160 2.97 -6.28 10.54
C LYS A 160 3.68 -5.28 9.61
N PRO A 161 4.98 -4.97 9.82
CA PRO A 161 5.68 -3.99 9.01
C PRO A 161 5.61 -4.30 7.51
N TYR A 162 5.57 -3.27 6.67
CA TYR A 162 5.35 -3.40 5.22
C TYR A 162 6.35 -4.36 4.54
N GLY A 163 7.63 -4.24 4.89
CA GLY A 163 8.68 -5.15 4.40
C GLY A 163 8.47 -6.61 4.79
N MET A 164 7.78 -6.88 5.90
CA MET A 164 7.54 -8.22 6.44
C MET A 164 6.28 -8.89 5.89
N LEU A 165 5.40 -8.14 5.21
CA LEU A 165 4.17 -8.68 4.63
C LEU A 165 4.48 -9.80 3.62
N PHE A 166 3.67 -10.86 3.66
CA PHE A 166 3.65 -11.87 2.61
C PHE A 166 3.10 -11.25 1.31
N PRO A 167 3.39 -11.82 0.13
CA PRO A 167 2.98 -11.23 -1.15
C PRO A 167 1.49 -10.86 -1.23
N GLU A 168 0.60 -11.74 -0.76
CA GLU A 168 -0.85 -11.48 -0.76
C GLU A 168 -1.29 -10.42 0.26
N GLU A 169 -0.65 -10.39 1.44
CA GLU A 169 -0.90 -9.33 2.44
C GLU A 169 -0.46 -7.96 1.91
N ARG A 170 0.69 -7.92 1.22
CA ARG A 170 1.21 -6.71 0.59
C ARG A 170 0.30 -6.24 -0.54
N ARG A 171 -0.14 -7.16 -1.40
CA ARG A 171 -1.11 -6.85 -2.45
C ARG A 171 -2.39 -6.25 -1.86
N ALA A 172 -2.93 -6.86 -0.80
CA ALA A 172 -4.11 -6.34 -0.11
C ALA A 172 -3.86 -4.93 0.46
N ALA A 173 -2.74 -4.70 1.16
CA ALA A 173 -2.35 -3.40 1.68
C ALA A 173 -2.24 -2.34 0.58
N ASP A 174 -1.54 -2.66 -0.51
CA ASP A 174 -1.36 -1.76 -1.66
C ASP A 174 -2.72 -1.40 -2.29
N LEU A 175 -3.63 -2.38 -2.42
CA LEU A 175 -4.98 -2.15 -2.93
C LEU A 175 -5.79 -1.26 -1.99
N LEU A 176 -5.74 -1.49 -0.67
CA LEU A 176 -6.41 -0.64 0.31
C LEU A 176 -5.91 0.80 0.21
N ILE A 177 -4.59 1.01 0.19
CA ILE A 177 -3.99 2.35 0.08
C ILE A 177 -4.35 3.03 -1.25
N ARG A 178 -4.24 2.29 -2.37
CA ARG A 178 -4.63 2.77 -3.70
C ARG A 178 -6.11 3.16 -3.76
N SER A 179 -6.96 2.50 -2.98
CA SER A 179 -8.41 2.69 -2.98
C SER A 179 -8.88 3.92 -2.19
N ILE A 180 -8.03 4.54 -1.36
CA ILE A 180 -8.41 5.66 -0.46
C ILE A 180 -9.16 6.79 -1.18
N PRO A 181 -8.72 7.29 -2.35
CA PRO A 181 -9.47 8.34 -3.04
C PRO A 181 -10.89 7.90 -3.41
N TYR A 182 -11.09 6.65 -3.81
CA TYR A 182 -12.40 6.12 -4.15
C TYR A 182 -13.27 5.93 -2.91
N ALA A 183 -12.70 5.49 -1.78
CA ALA A 183 -13.41 5.41 -0.52
C ALA A 183 -13.93 6.80 -0.08
N GLN A 184 -13.11 7.84 -0.21
CA GLN A 184 -13.51 9.24 0.04
C GLN A 184 -14.66 9.69 -0.86
N LEU A 185 -14.63 9.33 -2.16
CA LEU A 185 -15.73 9.65 -3.07
C LEU A 185 -17.02 8.89 -2.72
N THR A 186 -16.90 7.65 -2.25
CA THR A 186 -18.06 6.85 -1.82
C THR A 186 -18.67 7.34 -0.51
N ASP A 187 -17.91 8.01 0.34
CA ASP A 187 -18.45 8.76 1.49
C ASP A 187 -19.11 10.06 1.02
N ALA A 188 -18.44 10.81 0.14
CA ALA A 188 -18.93 12.08 -0.39
C ALA A 188 -20.26 11.96 -1.15
N ILE A 189 -20.51 10.87 -1.88
CA ILE A 189 -21.75 10.72 -2.67
C ILE A 189 -23.03 10.64 -1.82
N TYR A 190 -22.91 10.47 -0.50
CA TYR A 190 -24.06 10.58 0.41
C TYR A 190 -24.54 12.03 0.60
N ASP A 191 -23.68 13.01 0.30
CA ASP A 191 -24.01 14.43 0.28
C ASP A 191 -23.69 15.03 -1.09
N PHE A 192 -24.71 15.19 -1.94
CA PHE A 192 -24.52 15.73 -3.29
C PHE A 192 -24.03 17.19 -3.31
N ASP A 193 -24.08 17.91 -2.18
CA ASP A 193 -23.48 19.25 -2.08
C ASP A 193 -21.94 19.17 -2.00
N ASN A 194 -21.38 17.98 -1.76
CA ASN A 194 -19.94 17.73 -1.79
C ASN A 194 -19.41 17.59 -3.22
N VAL A 195 -19.36 18.73 -3.91
CA VAL A 195 -18.96 18.81 -5.32
C VAL A 195 -17.46 18.68 -5.56
N VAL A 196 -16.62 18.77 -4.52
CA VAL A 196 -15.14 18.70 -4.64
C VAL A 196 -14.52 17.89 -3.50
N VAL A 197 -13.83 16.81 -3.86
CA VAL A 197 -13.13 15.91 -2.92
C VAL A 197 -11.68 15.77 -3.36
N GLY A 198 -10.78 16.49 -2.69
CA GLY A 198 -9.38 16.54 -3.11
C GLY A 198 -9.23 17.02 -4.56
N ALA A 199 -8.61 16.21 -5.42
CA ALA A 199 -8.44 16.46 -6.85
C ALA A 199 -9.69 16.17 -7.71
N TRP A 200 -10.75 15.62 -7.13
CA TRP A 200 -11.95 15.20 -7.84
C TRP A 200 -13.04 16.26 -7.79
N GLU A 201 -13.80 16.36 -8.88
CA GLU A 201 -14.94 17.28 -9.03
C GLU A 201 -16.16 16.50 -9.53
N LEU A 202 -17.31 16.67 -8.88
CA LEU A 202 -18.58 16.06 -9.29
C LEU A 202 -19.09 16.75 -10.56
N ILE A 203 -19.13 16.04 -11.68
CA ILE A 203 -19.56 16.58 -12.98
C ILE A 203 -20.98 16.17 -13.37
N LYS A 204 -21.52 15.12 -12.73
CA LYS A 204 -22.88 14.62 -12.96
C LYS A 204 -23.36 13.86 -11.73
N SER A 205 -24.63 14.03 -11.36
CA SER A 205 -25.32 13.17 -10.40
C SER A 205 -26.69 12.77 -10.94
N ILE A 206 -27.19 11.64 -10.46
CA ILE A 206 -28.52 11.12 -10.78
C ILE A 206 -29.13 10.48 -9.54
N GLY A 207 -30.44 10.63 -9.40
CA GLY A 207 -31.28 9.81 -8.53
C GLY A 207 -32.47 9.30 -9.33
N THR A 208 -32.90 8.08 -9.05
CA THR A 208 -33.96 7.38 -9.81
C THR A 208 -35.10 6.94 -8.91
N ASN A 209 -36.26 6.65 -9.51
CA ASN A 209 -37.43 6.18 -8.77
C ASN A 209 -37.24 4.78 -8.16
N SER A 210 -36.24 4.01 -8.61
CA SER A 210 -35.85 2.73 -8.01
C SER A 210 -35.08 2.91 -6.70
N GLY A 211 -34.66 4.14 -6.37
CA GLY A 211 -33.78 4.44 -5.23
C GLY A 211 -32.29 4.36 -5.55
N MET A 212 -31.92 4.10 -6.80
CA MET A 212 -30.52 4.17 -7.24
C MET A 212 -30.10 5.64 -7.35
N ASP A 213 -29.03 5.96 -6.61
CA ASP A 213 -28.34 7.25 -6.58
C ASP A 213 -26.87 7.06 -6.98
N ALA A 214 -26.38 7.92 -7.87
CA ALA A 214 -25.01 7.84 -8.36
C ALA A 214 -24.43 9.20 -8.77
N GLY A 215 -23.11 9.27 -8.83
CA GLY A 215 -22.35 10.42 -9.30
C GLY A 215 -21.20 10.04 -10.19
N VAL A 216 -20.80 10.96 -11.07
CA VAL A 216 -19.56 10.87 -11.86
C VAL A 216 -18.65 11.98 -11.41
N TYR A 217 -17.52 11.60 -10.84
CA TYR A 217 -16.45 12.53 -10.49
C TYR A 217 -15.36 12.50 -11.54
N LYS A 218 -14.76 13.65 -11.83
CA LYS A 218 -13.60 13.78 -12.71
C LYS A 218 -12.39 14.24 -11.93
N ASN A 219 -11.28 13.52 -12.08
CA ASN A 219 -9.99 13.92 -11.52
C ASN A 219 -9.41 15.07 -12.35
N ARG A 220 -9.13 16.21 -11.72
CA ARG A 220 -8.63 17.41 -12.41
C ARG A 220 -7.19 17.27 -12.91
N ASP A 221 -6.41 16.39 -12.31
CA ASP A 221 -4.99 16.20 -12.63
C ASP A 221 -4.79 15.14 -13.72
N THR A 222 -5.57 14.06 -13.70
CA THR A 222 -5.42 12.91 -14.61
C THR A 222 -6.47 12.83 -15.70
N GLY A 223 -7.63 13.48 -15.52
CA GLY A 223 -8.80 13.33 -16.38
C GLY A 223 -9.55 12.00 -16.23
N GLU A 224 -9.18 11.15 -15.26
CA GLU A 224 -9.89 9.90 -14.93
C GLU A 224 -11.30 10.20 -14.39
N LEU A 225 -12.24 9.32 -14.70
CA LEU A 225 -13.60 9.35 -14.18
C LEU A 225 -13.80 8.28 -13.11
N ALA A 226 -14.48 8.66 -12.03
CA ALA A 226 -14.99 7.75 -11.02
C ALA A 226 -16.52 7.74 -11.07
N LEU A 227 -17.10 6.60 -11.45
CA LEU A 227 -18.54 6.35 -11.38
C LEU A 227 -18.86 5.77 -10.00
N VAL A 228 -19.53 6.55 -9.17
CA VAL A 228 -19.72 6.24 -7.75
C VAL A 228 -21.19 6.00 -7.46
N PHE A 229 -21.52 4.83 -6.93
CA PHE A 229 -22.87 4.46 -6.50
C PHE A 229 -23.03 4.65 -5.00
N ARG A 230 -24.11 5.31 -4.60
CA ARG A 230 -24.49 5.51 -3.20
C ARG A 230 -25.17 4.25 -2.67
N GLY A 231 -24.97 3.94 -1.39
CA GLY A 231 -25.80 2.95 -0.68
C GLY A 231 -27.10 3.55 -0.14
N THR A 232 -27.99 2.71 0.39
CA THR A 232 -29.30 3.15 0.90
C THR A 232 -29.16 4.00 2.16
N GLU A 233 -29.91 5.11 2.25
CA GLU A 233 -29.90 6.01 3.42
C GLU A 233 -30.94 5.70 4.50
N THR A 234 -31.78 4.67 4.31
CA THR A 234 -32.85 4.34 5.27
C THR A 234 -32.35 3.70 6.57
N CYS A 235 -31.04 3.59 6.78
CA CYS A 235 -30.47 3.06 8.01
C CYS A 235 -29.80 4.17 8.80
N ASP A 236 -30.63 4.91 9.53
CA ASP A 236 -30.22 5.72 10.66
C ASP A 236 -29.68 4.79 11.79
N PHE A 237 -28.51 4.15 11.63
CA PHE A 237 -27.84 3.31 12.66
C PHE A 237 -27.56 4.09 13.97
N PRO A 238 -28.29 3.90 15.07
CA PRO A 238 -28.30 2.63 15.74
C PRO A 238 -29.68 2.03 15.59
N CYS A 239 -29.76 0.89 14.92
CA CYS A 239 -31.00 0.13 14.88
C CYS A 239 -31.33 -0.25 16.34
N SER A 240 -32.37 0.39 16.89
CA SER A 240 -32.96 -0.13 18.11
C SER A 240 -33.48 -1.52 17.76
N PHE A 241 -33.04 -2.55 18.49
CA PHE A 241 -33.35 -3.97 18.26
C PHE A 241 -34.86 -4.30 18.22
N LYS A 242 -35.75 -3.31 18.39
CA LYS A 242 -37.21 -3.46 18.38
C LYS A 242 -37.90 -3.02 17.09
N GLU A 243 -37.30 -2.17 16.26
CA GLU A 243 -37.86 -1.79 14.94
C GLU A 243 -37.27 -2.64 13.79
N LEU A 244 -36.24 -3.40 14.10
CA LEU A 244 -35.55 -4.38 13.23
C LEU A 244 -36.39 -5.61 12.90
N GLU A 245 -37.48 -5.87 13.64
CA GLU A 245 -38.30 -7.07 13.40
C GLU A 245 -39.20 -6.93 12.15
N ASP A 246 -39.56 -5.70 11.76
CA ASP A 246 -40.50 -5.46 10.65
C ASP A 246 -39.95 -4.60 9.49
N THR A 247 -38.90 -3.78 9.66
CA THR A 247 -38.50 -2.80 8.60
C THR A 247 -37.17 -3.13 7.91
N ALA A 248 -36.20 -3.66 8.65
CA ALA A 248 -34.90 -4.05 8.08
C ALA A 248 -34.97 -5.42 7.39
N ARG A 249 -35.69 -6.37 8.02
CA ARG A 249 -36.13 -7.63 7.39
C ARG A 249 -36.73 -7.42 6.01
N ASP A 250 -37.52 -6.35 5.84
CA ASP A 250 -38.05 -6.02 4.53
C ASP A 250 -36.96 -5.41 3.64
N ALA A 251 -36.17 -4.42 4.06
CA ALA A 251 -35.25 -3.74 3.14
C ALA A 251 -34.05 -4.59 2.61
N ILE A 252 -33.49 -5.50 3.42
CA ILE A 252 -32.35 -6.35 3.02
C ILE A 252 -32.82 -7.76 2.64
N ALA A 253 -33.85 -8.34 3.28
CA ALA A 253 -34.42 -9.59 2.80
C ALA A 253 -35.34 -9.41 1.58
N ASP A 254 -35.99 -8.27 1.31
CA ASP A 254 -36.55 -7.97 -0.03
C ASP A 254 -35.45 -7.76 -1.07
N LEU A 255 -34.22 -7.43 -0.64
CA LEU A 255 -33.03 -7.40 -1.49
C LEU A 255 -32.62 -8.80 -1.96
N ALA A 256 -32.83 -9.80 -1.12
CA ALA A 256 -32.47 -11.20 -1.39
C ALA A 256 -33.65 -12.11 -1.76
N ILE A 257 -34.90 -11.72 -1.49
CA ILE A 257 -36.12 -12.53 -1.72
C ILE A 257 -37.19 -11.71 -2.43
N GLY A 258 -37.32 -11.96 -3.75
CA GLY A 258 -38.62 -12.18 -4.37
C GLY A 258 -39.61 -11.02 -4.53
N THR A 259 -39.26 -9.76 -4.31
CA THR A 259 -40.08 -8.60 -4.72
C THR A 259 -39.27 -7.65 -5.61
N GLY A 260 -39.81 -7.26 -6.77
CA GLY A 260 -39.06 -6.76 -7.95
C GLY A 260 -38.27 -5.45 -7.83
N THR A 261 -38.09 -4.89 -6.64
CA THR A 261 -37.51 -3.54 -6.41
C THR A 261 -35.98 -3.51 -6.54
N VAL A 262 -35.31 -4.61 -6.22
CA VAL A 262 -33.84 -4.70 -6.22
C VAL A 262 -33.27 -5.00 -7.60
N SER A 263 -34.03 -5.72 -8.43
CA SER A 263 -33.70 -5.88 -9.84
C SER A 263 -33.64 -4.53 -10.58
N ASP A 264 -34.45 -3.55 -10.17
CA ASP A 264 -34.56 -2.29 -10.90
C ASP A 264 -33.43 -1.30 -10.58
N GLN A 265 -32.92 -1.25 -9.34
CA GLN A 265 -31.73 -0.44 -9.03
C GLN A 265 -30.49 -0.91 -9.80
N PHE A 266 -30.28 -2.23 -9.89
CA PHE A 266 -29.17 -2.80 -10.66
C PHE A 266 -29.33 -2.56 -12.17
N LYS A 267 -30.57 -2.61 -12.72
CA LYS A 267 -30.84 -2.25 -14.12
C LYS A 267 -30.58 -0.78 -14.39
N ASP A 268 -31.03 0.10 -13.50
CA ASP A 268 -30.85 1.55 -13.66
C ASP A 268 -29.37 1.93 -13.52
N ALA A 269 -28.65 1.30 -12.58
CA ALA A 269 -27.20 1.44 -12.46
C ALA A 269 -26.48 1.03 -13.76
N PHE A 270 -26.90 -0.09 -14.37
CA PHE A 270 -26.29 -0.57 -15.61
C PHE A 270 -26.56 0.39 -16.78
N ARG A 271 -27.80 0.87 -16.94
CA ARG A 271 -28.15 1.88 -17.96
C ARG A 271 -27.35 3.15 -17.78
N PHE A 272 -27.26 3.66 -16.55
CA PHE A 272 -26.51 4.87 -16.25
C PHE A 272 -25.01 4.70 -16.54
N ALA A 273 -24.42 3.56 -16.16
CA ALA A 273 -23.02 3.25 -16.45
C ALA A 273 -22.75 3.17 -17.96
N GLN A 274 -23.64 2.54 -18.73
CA GLN A 274 -23.54 2.51 -20.19
C GLN A 274 -23.58 3.92 -20.80
N ASP A 275 -24.49 4.78 -20.33
CA ASP A 275 -24.56 6.17 -20.79
C ASP A 275 -23.24 6.92 -20.50
N VAL A 276 -22.63 6.71 -19.33
CA VAL A 276 -21.34 7.33 -18.97
C VAL A 276 -20.22 6.84 -19.89
N ILE A 277 -20.13 5.54 -20.17
CA ILE A 277 -19.12 4.98 -21.10
C ILE A 277 -19.31 5.56 -22.50
N ILE A 278 -20.55 5.65 -22.98
CA ILE A 278 -20.85 6.19 -24.32
C ILE A 278 -20.47 7.68 -24.42
N LEU A 279 -20.69 8.44 -23.35
CA LEU A 279 -20.36 9.87 -23.30
C LEU A 279 -18.86 10.12 -23.14
N HIS A 280 -18.10 9.17 -22.60
CA HIS A 280 -16.67 9.31 -22.27
C HIS A 280 -15.84 8.12 -22.79
N PRO A 281 -15.79 7.87 -24.11
CA PRO A 281 -15.19 6.65 -24.68
C PRO A 281 -13.67 6.55 -24.53
N ASP A 282 -12.98 7.69 -24.37
CA ASP A 282 -11.51 7.76 -24.27
C ASP A 282 -11.02 8.01 -22.82
N GLU A 283 -11.93 8.19 -21.87
CA GLU A 283 -11.57 8.44 -20.47
C GLU A 283 -11.51 7.13 -19.70
N LYS A 284 -10.49 6.97 -18.84
CA LYS A 284 -10.46 5.84 -17.91
C LYS A 284 -11.62 5.98 -16.92
N ILE A 285 -12.46 4.96 -16.81
CA ILE A 285 -13.59 4.93 -15.88
C ILE A 285 -13.32 3.85 -14.82
N THR A 286 -13.31 4.26 -13.56
CA THR A 286 -13.25 3.39 -12.39
C THR A 286 -14.59 3.44 -11.66
N VAL A 287 -15.15 2.30 -11.27
CA VAL A 287 -16.42 2.23 -10.55
C VAL A 287 -16.16 2.10 -9.06
N ALA A 288 -16.93 2.78 -8.22
CA ALA A 288 -16.81 2.65 -6.78
C ALA A 288 -18.17 2.63 -6.08
N GLY A 289 -18.23 2.04 -4.90
CA GLY A 289 -19.44 2.04 -4.10
C GLY A 289 -19.25 1.46 -2.71
N HIS A 290 -20.10 1.91 -1.78
CA HIS A 290 -20.15 1.44 -0.41
C HIS A 290 -21.51 0.79 -0.09
N SER A 291 -21.55 -0.22 0.78
CA SER A 291 -22.79 -0.91 1.18
C SER A 291 -23.54 -1.45 -0.05
N LEU A 292 -24.84 -1.15 -0.23
CA LEU A 292 -25.59 -1.49 -1.45
C LEU A 292 -24.94 -0.92 -2.71
N GLY A 293 -24.40 0.30 -2.63
CA GLY A 293 -23.68 0.93 -3.74
C GLY A 293 -22.45 0.13 -4.15
N GLY A 294 -21.81 -0.58 -3.21
CA GLY A 294 -20.71 -1.49 -3.50
C GLY A 294 -21.17 -2.75 -4.25
N GLY A 295 -22.37 -3.24 -3.97
CA GLY A 295 -23.01 -4.31 -4.76
C GLY A 295 -23.30 -3.86 -6.19
N LEU A 296 -23.86 -2.65 -6.36
CA LEU A 296 -24.06 -2.05 -7.68
C LEU A 296 -22.72 -1.90 -8.43
N ALA A 297 -21.69 -1.38 -7.76
CA ALA A 297 -20.37 -1.19 -8.33
C ALA A 297 -19.74 -2.51 -8.83
N GLN A 298 -19.85 -3.59 -8.04
CA GLN A 298 -19.40 -4.93 -8.43
C GLN A 298 -20.14 -5.43 -9.68
N ALA A 299 -21.46 -5.32 -9.71
CA ALA A 299 -22.28 -5.77 -10.82
C ALA A 299 -21.94 -5.03 -12.12
N ILE A 300 -21.81 -3.70 -12.04
CA ILE A 300 -21.48 -2.85 -13.18
C ILE A 300 -20.05 -3.13 -13.65
N GLY A 301 -19.09 -3.18 -12.72
CA GLY A 301 -17.70 -3.51 -13.03
C GLY A 301 -17.57 -4.83 -13.77
N ALA A 302 -18.28 -5.86 -13.30
CA ALA A 302 -18.23 -7.19 -13.90
C ALA A 302 -18.88 -7.25 -15.29
N ALA A 303 -20.06 -6.64 -15.45
CA ALA A 303 -20.79 -6.67 -16.70
C ALA A 303 -20.17 -5.77 -17.78
N LEU A 304 -19.42 -4.73 -17.41
CA LEU A 304 -18.82 -3.77 -18.34
C LEU A 304 -17.29 -3.85 -18.43
N GLY A 305 -16.65 -4.64 -17.58
CA GLY A 305 -15.19 -4.87 -17.61
C GLY A 305 -14.39 -3.68 -17.09
N LEU A 306 -14.94 -2.98 -16.10
CA LEU A 306 -14.35 -1.79 -15.51
C LEU A 306 -13.59 -2.15 -14.22
N GLU A 307 -12.54 -1.38 -13.94
CA GLU A 307 -11.87 -1.43 -12.63
C GLU A 307 -12.85 -0.95 -11.56
N THR A 308 -12.95 -1.67 -10.44
CA THR A 308 -13.97 -1.46 -9.41
C THR A 308 -13.40 -1.57 -8.01
N PHE A 309 -13.75 -0.61 -7.16
CA PHE A 309 -13.55 -0.67 -5.71
C PHE A 309 -14.89 -0.71 -4.98
N ALA A 310 -15.19 -1.84 -4.35
CA ALA A 310 -16.38 -1.99 -3.52
C ALA A 310 -15.97 -2.08 -2.05
N PHE A 311 -16.57 -1.24 -1.20
CA PHE A 311 -16.20 -1.11 0.20
C PHE A 311 -17.35 -1.56 1.08
N ASN A 312 -17.06 -2.41 2.07
CA ASN A 312 -18.06 -2.83 3.08
C ASN A 312 -19.42 -3.13 2.42
N SER A 313 -19.35 -3.89 1.32
CA SER A 313 -20.36 -3.89 0.26
C SER A 313 -21.30 -5.07 0.41
N SER A 314 -22.54 -4.95 -0.08
CA SER A 314 -23.38 -6.13 -0.25
C SER A 314 -22.86 -7.01 -1.41
N PRO A 315 -23.19 -8.31 -1.44
CA PRO A 315 -22.97 -9.14 -2.62
C PRO A 315 -23.87 -8.72 -3.80
N VAL A 316 -23.64 -9.35 -4.96
CA VAL A 316 -24.46 -9.17 -6.16
C VAL A 316 -25.46 -10.32 -6.25
N PRO A 317 -26.75 -10.05 -6.53
CA PRO A 317 -27.72 -11.11 -6.80
C PRO A 317 -27.33 -11.95 -8.02
N ASP A 318 -27.31 -13.28 -7.89
CA ASP A 318 -26.79 -14.18 -8.94
C ASP A 318 -27.53 -14.01 -10.27
N HIS A 319 -28.85 -13.82 -10.20
CA HIS A 319 -29.74 -13.64 -11.35
C HIS A 319 -29.48 -12.34 -12.15
N PHE A 320 -28.71 -11.39 -11.61
CA PHE A 320 -28.29 -10.21 -12.38
C PHE A 320 -27.48 -10.65 -13.62
N PHE A 321 -26.58 -11.63 -13.45
CA PHE A 321 -25.69 -12.09 -14.51
C PHE A 321 -26.40 -12.96 -15.56
N ASP A 322 -27.62 -13.44 -15.28
CA ASP A 322 -28.46 -14.11 -16.29
C ASP A 322 -28.91 -13.12 -17.37
N THR A 323 -29.11 -11.85 -16.99
CA THR A 323 -29.53 -10.77 -17.90
C THR A 323 -28.34 -9.98 -18.43
N TYR A 324 -27.35 -9.70 -17.59
CA TYR A 324 -26.17 -8.93 -17.92
C TYR A 324 -24.91 -9.77 -17.68
N PRO A 325 -24.50 -10.62 -18.64
CA PRO A 325 -23.36 -11.51 -18.48
C PRO A 325 -22.07 -10.74 -18.17
N LYS A 326 -21.19 -11.38 -17.39
CA LYS A 326 -19.84 -10.88 -17.11
C LYS A 326 -19.08 -10.71 -18.43
N SER A 327 -18.42 -9.57 -18.60
CA SER A 327 -17.70 -9.22 -19.84
C SER A 327 -16.37 -9.96 -20.00
N VAL A 328 -15.78 -10.42 -18.88
CA VAL A 328 -14.46 -11.04 -18.82
C VAL A 328 -14.47 -12.29 -17.92
N THR A 329 -13.37 -13.05 -17.97
CA THR A 329 -13.20 -14.28 -17.17
C THR A 329 -13.09 -14.00 -15.66
N ASN A 330 -13.34 -15.01 -14.82
CA ASN A 330 -13.25 -14.84 -13.36
C ASN A 330 -11.82 -14.48 -12.91
N GLU A 331 -10.79 -14.96 -13.59
CA GLU A 331 -9.40 -14.62 -13.33
C GLU A 331 -9.13 -13.14 -13.65
N GLN A 332 -9.67 -12.63 -14.76
CA GLN A 332 -9.59 -11.21 -15.10
C GLN A 332 -10.39 -10.34 -14.14
N LEU A 333 -11.53 -10.81 -13.65
CA LEU A 333 -12.33 -10.07 -12.65
C LEU A 333 -11.56 -9.88 -11.34
N GLN A 334 -10.75 -10.85 -10.90
CA GLN A 334 -9.90 -10.70 -9.69
C GLN A 334 -8.82 -9.62 -9.84
N GLU A 335 -8.45 -9.27 -11.07
CA GLU A 335 -7.53 -8.19 -11.38
C GLU A 335 -8.24 -6.84 -11.59
N LEU A 336 -9.56 -6.82 -11.68
CA LEU A 336 -10.36 -5.61 -11.94
C LEU A 336 -11.24 -5.19 -10.76
N ILE A 337 -11.78 -6.14 -10.00
CA ILE A 337 -12.79 -5.89 -8.98
C ILE A 337 -12.23 -6.24 -7.61
N TYR A 338 -12.12 -5.23 -6.77
CA TYR A 338 -11.58 -5.35 -5.43
C TYR A 338 -12.69 -5.08 -4.41
N VAL A 339 -13.08 -6.13 -3.67
CA VAL A 339 -14.08 -6.03 -2.60
C VAL A 339 -13.35 -5.93 -1.27
N ILE A 340 -13.27 -4.73 -0.71
CA ILE A 340 -12.48 -4.41 0.48
C ILE A 340 -13.42 -4.28 1.67
N ALA A 341 -13.17 -5.03 2.74
CA ALA A 341 -14.06 -5.07 3.89
C ALA A 341 -13.32 -4.99 5.24
N ASP A 342 -13.92 -4.31 6.21
CA ASP A 342 -13.63 -4.54 7.63
C ASP A 342 -14.26 -5.89 8.02
N VAL A 343 -13.51 -6.74 8.72
CA VAL A 343 -14.02 -8.03 9.20
C VAL A 343 -15.24 -7.90 10.13
N HIS A 344 -15.36 -6.78 10.83
CA HIS A 344 -16.48 -6.53 11.74
C HIS A 344 -17.68 -5.90 11.06
N ASP A 345 -17.56 -5.54 9.77
CA ASP A 345 -18.68 -5.04 8.99
C ASP A 345 -19.61 -6.21 8.59
N PRO A 346 -20.86 -6.22 9.04
CA PRO A 346 -21.79 -7.29 8.71
C PRO A 346 -22.15 -7.31 7.23
N VAL A 347 -22.16 -6.16 6.54
CA VAL A 347 -22.70 -6.03 5.18
C VAL A 347 -21.94 -6.89 4.16
N SER A 348 -20.64 -7.07 4.34
CA SER A 348 -19.83 -7.90 3.45
C SER A 348 -19.83 -9.39 3.82
N ASN A 349 -20.17 -9.72 5.06
CA ASN A 349 -19.94 -11.07 5.61
C ASN A 349 -21.23 -11.86 5.79
N THR A 350 -22.34 -11.18 6.09
CA THR A 350 -23.60 -11.81 6.45
C THR A 350 -24.80 -10.98 6.03
N ASP A 351 -25.92 -11.64 5.78
CA ASP A 351 -27.22 -10.98 5.86
C ASP A 351 -27.47 -10.40 7.25
N GLU A 352 -28.54 -9.64 7.38
CA GLU A 352 -28.94 -8.98 8.62
C GLU A 352 -29.29 -9.93 9.78
N THR A 353 -29.38 -11.24 9.51
CA THR A 353 -29.59 -12.29 10.51
C THR A 353 -28.30 -12.97 10.96
N GLY A 354 -27.15 -12.50 10.46
CA GLY A 354 -25.85 -13.11 10.71
C GLY A 354 -25.65 -14.41 9.91
N LYS A 355 -26.49 -14.68 8.90
CA LYS A 355 -26.35 -15.84 8.02
C LYS A 355 -25.65 -15.44 6.73
N ILE A 356 -25.03 -16.41 6.07
CA ILE A 356 -24.46 -16.20 4.75
C ILE A 356 -25.60 -15.92 3.76
N TYR A 357 -25.38 -14.97 2.84
CA TYR A 357 -26.33 -14.63 1.80
C TYR A 357 -26.76 -15.86 0.97
N LEU A 358 -28.06 -15.98 0.72
CA LEU A 358 -28.65 -16.98 -0.16
C LEU A 358 -28.87 -16.32 -1.54
N ASP A 359 -28.46 -16.99 -2.62
CA ASP A 359 -28.63 -16.55 -4.03
C ASP A 359 -28.01 -15.19 -4.40
N SER A 360 -27.02 -14.74 -3.61
CA SER A 360 -26.21 -13.56 -3.89
C SER A 360 -24.76 -13.81 -3.48
N HIS A 361 -23.81 -13.43 -4.34
CA HIS A 361 -22.38 -13.63 -4.10
C HIS A 361 -21.56 -12.40 -4.46
N HIS A 362 -20.44 -12.21 -3.75
CA HIS A 362 -19.41 -11.28 -4.18
C HIS A 362 -18.81 -11.74 -5.50
N VAL A 363 -18.53 -10.78 -6.39
CA VAL A 363 -17.98 -11.11 -7.72
C VAL A 363 -16.55 -11.65 -7.61
N THR A 364 -15.78 -11.15 -6.66
CA THR A 364 -14.42 -11.59 -6.32
C THR A 364 -14.31 -11.83 -4.81
N PRO A 365 -13.31 -12.61 -4.35
CA PRO A 365 -13.10 -12.83 -2.92
C PRO A 365 -12.92 -11.53 -2.14
N LEU A 366 -13.38 -11.50 -0.89
CA LEU A 366 -13.19 -10.38 0.01
C LEU A 366 -11.71 -10.19 0.37
N ILE A 367 -11.24 -8.96 0.28
CA ILE A 367 -9.96 -8.50 0.83
C ILE A 367 -10.25 -7.88 2.19
N GLN A 368 -9.97 -8.62 3.27
CA GLN A 368 -10.44 -8.25 4.59
C GLN A 368 -9.34 -7.68 5.48
N PHE A 369 -9.72 -6.74 6.34
CA PHE A 369 -8.84 -6.11 7.32
C PHE A 369 -9.48 -6.20 8.71
N ASN A 370 -8.72 -6.70 9.67
CA ASN A 370 -9.08 -6.56 11.07
C ASN A 370 -8.29 -5.39 11.65
N PHE A 371 -8.89 -4.20 11.65
CA PHE A 371 -8.21 -3.00 12.12
C PHE A 371 -7.97 -2.98 13.64
N GLU A 372 -8.68 -3.81 14.41
CA GLU A 372 -8.54 -3.87 15.87
C GLU A 372 -7.39 -4.78 16.30
N LEU A 373 -7.30 -5.94 15.65
CA LEU A 373 -6.18 -6.86 15.80
C LEU A 373 -5.00 -6.47 14.90
N ARG A 374 -5.14 -5.48 14.02
CA ARG A 374 -4.10 -5.03 13.08
C ARG A 374 -3.61 -6.16 12.16
N GLU A 375 -4.56 -6.92 11.63
CA GLU A 375 -4.33 -8.05 10.73
C GLU A 375 -4.87 -7.79 9.32
N ILE A 376 -4.18 -8.34 8.33
CA ILE A 376 -4.63 -8.41 6.94
C ILE A 376 -5.06 -9.85 6.66
N LEU A 377 -6.26 -10.02 6.12
CA LEU A 377 -6.90 -11.31 5.88
C LEU A 377 -7.34 -11.39 4.41
N PRO A 378 -6.41 -11.71 3.48
CA PRO A 378 -6.68 -11.60 2.04
C PRO A 378 -7.76 -12.54 1.51
N THR A 379 -7.99 -13.69 2.16
CA THR A 379 -8.93 -14.72 1.69
C THR A 379 -9.53 -15.58 2.81
N ARG A 380 -9.42 -15.18 4.08
CA ARG A 380 -9.80 -16.04 5.22
C ARG A 380 -11.21 -15.68 5.71
N ASN A 381 -12.10 -16.69 5.74
CA ASN A 381 -13.41 -16.55 6.38
C ASN A 381 -13.25 -16.20 7.86
N VAL A 382 -13.92 -15.13 8.28
CA VAL A 382 -13.91 -14.60 9.64
C VAL A 382 -14.92 -15.36 10.50
N ASP A 383 -14.63 -15.48 11.80
CA ASP A 383 -15.59 -15.95 12.79
C ASP A 383 -16.68 -14.88 13.01
N LEU A 384 -17.93 -15.24 12.74
CA LEU A 384 -19.06 -14.30 12.64
C LEU A 384 -19.56 -13.77 14.00
N GLU A 385 -19.01 -14.27 15.11
CA GLU A 385 -19.44 -13.89 16.47
C GLU A 385 -19.05 -12.45 16.88
N ASP A 386 -18.18 -11.76 16.11
CA ASP A 386 -17.65 -10.43 16.44
C ASP A 386 -18.19 -9.27 15.55
N LEU A 387 -19.25 -9.50 14.77
CA LEU A 387 -19.85 -8.49 13.89
C LEU A 387 -20.46 -7.29 14.63
N ARG A 388 -20.32 -6.08 14.07
CA ARG A 388 -20.77 -4.82 14.68
C ARG A 388 -21.78 -4.08 13.81
N PHE A 389 -22.96 -3.89 14.38
CA PHE A 389 -24.09 -3.19 13.76
C PHE A 389 -24.11 -1.70 14.21
N GLY A 390 -23.17 -0.87 13.73
CA GLY A 390 -23.05 0.56 14.08
C GLY A 390 -22.66 1.48 12.91
N ARG A 391 -23.00 2.79 13.00
CA ARG A 391 -22.97 3.81 11.93
C ARG A 391 -21.54 4.25 11.51
N HIS A 392 -21.38 4.63 10.24
CA HIS A 392 -20.18 5.20 9.56
C HIS A 392 -19.03 4.24 9.24
N SER A 393 -19.35 3.08 8.67
CA SER A 393 -18.37 2.10 8.22
C SER A 393 -17.39 2.65 7.17
N ILE A 394 -17.83 3.49 6.21
CA ILE A 394 -16.96 3.99 5.14
C ILE A 394 -15.97 5.07 5.58
N ALA A 395 -16.40 6.04 6.38
CA ALA A 395 -15.50 7.06 6.94
C ALA A 395 -14.47 6.41 7.87
N ARG A 396 -14.90 5.51 8.76
CA ARG A 396 -13.99 4.75 9.63
C ARG A 396 -13.00 3.89 8.84
N LEU A 397 -13.46 3.21 7.78
CA LEU A 397 -12.58 2.44 6.90
C LEU A 397 -11.56 3.35 6.21
N THR A 398 -11.98 4.53 5.75
CA THR A 398 -11.10 5.51 5.09
C THR A 398 -10.05 6.05 6.05
N ASP A 399 -10.43 6.40 7.28
CA ASP A 399 -9.51 6.88 8.32
C ASP A 399 -8.50 5.80 8.71
N ASN A 400 -8.98 4.57 8.91
CA ASN A 400 -8.14 3.42 9.21
C ASN A 400 -7.14 3.14 8.06
N ALA A 401 -7.59 3.19 6.81
CA ALA A 401 -6.75 3.00 5.64
C ALA A 401 -5.68 4.10 5.52
N THR A 402 -6.06 5.35 5.78
CA THR A 402 -5.14 6.51 5.76
C THR A 402 -4.10 6.40 6.87
N SER A 403 -4.52 5.98 8.07
CA SER A 403 -3.62 5.72 9.19
C SER A 403 -2.61 4.60 8.85
N LEU A 404 -3.10 3.50 8.27
CA LEU A 404 -2.25 2.38 7.84
C LEU A 404 -1.26 2.78 6.73
N MET A 405 -1.69 3.62 5.78
CA MET A 405 -0.80 4.18 4.75
C MET A 405 0.38 4.91 5.38
N THR A 406 0.13 5.80 6.35
CA THR A 406 1.18 6.56 7.05
C THR A 406 2.15 5.62 7.77
N ILE A 407 1.61 4.65 8.52
CA ILE A 407 2.39 3.60 9.21
C ILE A 407 3.30 2.86 8.22
N TYR A 408 2.77 2.43 7.08
CA TYR A 408 3.57 1.71 6.09
C TYR A 408 4.59 2.59 5.37
N GLN A 409 4.29 3.86 5.10
CA GLN A 409 5.26 4.82 4.56
C GLN A 409 6.42 5.07 5.53
N GLU A 410 6.14 5.17 6.83
CA GLU A 410 7.15 5.23 7.90
C GLU A 410 7.85 3.88 8.14
N GLY A 411 7.26 2.79 7.66
CA GLY A 411 7.79 1.44 7.61
C GLY A 411 7.48 0.54 8.81
N TRP A 412 6.68 0.98 9.80
CA TRP A 412 6.16 0.13 10.89
C TRP A 412 4.93 0.68 11.58
#